data_AF-W5UHY3-F1
#
_entry.id   AF-W5UHY3-F1
#
_cell.length_a   1.000
_cell.length_b   1.000
_cell.length_c   1.000
_cell.angle_alpha   90.00
_cell.angle_beta   90.00
_cell.angle_gamma   90.00
#
_symmetry.space_group_name_H-M   'P 1'
#
loop_
_entity.id
_entity.type
_entity.pdbx_description
1 polymer ?
#
loop_
_entity_poly.entity_id
_entity_poly.type
_entity_poly.pdbx_seq_one_letter_code
_entity_poly.pdbx_strand_id
1 'polypeptide(L)'
;MTSRRWFHPNITGIEAEQLLLTRGVHGSFLARPSKSNPGDFTLSVRRNDEVTHIKIQNSGDYYDLYGGEKFATLAELVQYYMEQHDLLRERNGDVIELKYPLNCKDPTSERWYHGHLSGRDAEKLLTEKGKPGSFLVRESQSKPGDFVLSVLTNEEKHENVDRKTKVTHVMIRYQDVKYDVGGGEKFDTLTDLVEHYKKNPMVEKSGIVVHLKQPFNATRINAANIENRVRELNKVADSSEKPKQGFWEEFEMLQQQECKLLYPRKEGQRAENKSKNRYKNILPFDTTRVTIREADPDVPGSDYINANYIRSMQEEGRHVDEGKVFIATQGCLQNTVLDFWRMVYQENTHVIVMTTKEMERGRNKCVRYWPDADTTKEFGNVRVRNMEEQAAQDYILRELEVTRTDRKEASRYIWHYQYLSWPDHGVPNEPGGVLNFLEQVNQTQNAIPNTGPVIVHCSAGIGRTGTIIVIDILIDIINRQGLDCDIDIPKTIQRVRQQRSGMVQTEAQYKFIYMAVQQYIDTAQKRLEEEQRNKTKEREYSNIKYPQMTNTRALPNMSSSRSSSVMNDETASVYENVHIKKSPICTNSRR
;
A
#
# COMPACT_ATOMS: atom_id res chain seq x y z
N MET A 1 -2.38 -19.03 0.65
CA MET A 1 -2.86 -17.73 0.10
C MET A 1 -4.22 -17.38 0.72
N THR A 2 -4.38 -16.22 1.35
CA THR A 2 -5.60 -15.86 2.12
C THR A 2 -6.62 -15.01 1.33
N SER A 3 -6.46 -14.84 0.01
CA SER A 3 -7.45 -14.14 -0.82
C SER A 3 -7.62 -14.74 -2.22
N ARG A 4 -8.85 -15.13 -2.62
CA ARG A 4 -9.27 -15.54 -3.98
C ARG A 4 -9.95 -14.39 -4.75
N ARG A 5 -9.80 -13.15 -4.29
CA ARG A 5 -10.34 -11.98 -5.00
C ARG A 5 -9.83 -11.87 -6.45
N TRP A 6 -8.74 -12.56 -6.83
CA TRP A 6 -8.31 -12.72 -8.22
C TRP A 6 -9.26 -13.51 -9.13
N PHE A 7 -10.31 -14.13 -8.60
CA PHE A 7 -11.32 -14.84 -9.41
C PHE A 7 -12.45 -13.89 -9.83
N HIS A 8 -12.62 -13.74 -11.14
CA HIS A 8 -13.65 -12.89 -11.75
C HIS A 8 -14.72 -13.79 -12.39
N PRO A 9 -15.90 -13.95 -11.78
CA PRO A 9 -16.89 -14.93 -12.23
C PRO A 9 -17.56 -14.55 -13.56
N ASN A 10 -17.63 -13.26 -13.91
CA ASN A 10 -18.53 -12.76 -14.95
C ASN A 10 -17.83 -12.03 -16.11
N ILE A 11 -16.50 -12.11 -16.24
CA ILE A 11 -15.76 -11.38 -17.27
C ILE A 11 -15.35 -12.27 -18.46
N THR A 12 -15.31 -11.69 -19.65
CA THR A 12 -14.79 -12.28 -20.89
C THR A 12 -13.25 -12.27 -20.93
N GLY A 13 -12.67 -12.95 -21.93
CA GLY A 13 -11.24 -12.83 -22.23
C GLY A 13 -10.82 -11.42 -22.61
N ILE A 14 -11.65 -10.73 -23.40
CA ILE A 14 -11.38 -9.36 -23.85
C ILE A 14 -11.41 -8.38 -22.66
N GLU A 15 -12.42 -8.50 -21.79
CA GLU A 15 -12.50 -7.68 -20.57
C GLU A 15 -11.36 -7.98 -19.60
N ALA A 16 -10.94 -9.25 -19.48
CA ALA A 16 -9.78 -9.63 -18.67
C ALA A 16 -8.48 -9.02 -19.19
N GLU A 17 -8.26 -9.06 -20.51
CA GLU A 17 -7.11 -8.44 -21.16
C GLU A 17 -7.10 -6.92 -20.94
N GLN A 18 -8.23 -6.26 -21.16
CA GLN A 18 -8.40 -4.84 -20.87
C GLN A 18 -8.07 -4.54 -19.41
N LEU A 19 -8.65 -5.24 -18.45
CA LEU A 19 -8.41 -5.02 -17.01
C LEU A 19 -6.93 -5.17 -16.65
N LEU A 20 -6.28 -6.23 -17.13
CA LEU A 20 -4.86 -6.49 -16.84
C LEU A 20 -3.95 -5.41 -17.44
N LEU A 21 -4.16 -5.03 -18.70
CA LEU A 21 -3.37 -3.99 -19.37
C LEU A 21 -3.59 -2.59 -18.80
N THR A 22 -4.80 -2.33 -18.29
CA THR A 22 -5.19 -0.99 -17.80
C THR A 22 -4.90 -0.78 -16.31
N ARG A 23 -5.03 -1.81 -15.48
CA ARG A 23 -4.99 -1.69 -14.00
C ARG A 23 -3.93 -2.57 -13.34
N GLY A 24 -3.46 -3.61 -14.03
CA GLY A 24 -2.39 -4.48 -13.56
C GLY A 24 -0.98 -3.94 -13.88
N VAL A 25 0.03 -4.66 -13.39
CA VAL A 25 1.45 -4.48 -13.73
C VAL A 25 2.00 -5.80 -14.30
N HIS A 26 3.27 -5.85 -14.69
CA HIS A 26 3.90 -7.12 -15.10
C HIS A 26 3.77 -8.17 -13.98
N GLY A 27 3.37 -9.39 -14.34
CA GLY A 27 3.10 -10.47 -13.38
C GLY A 27 1.74 -10.36 -12.70
N SER A 28 0.91 -9.37 -13.06
CA SER A 28 -0.48 -9.34 -12.62
C SER A 28 -1.28 -10.48 -13.25
N PHE A 29 -2.17 -11.09 -12.49
CA PHE A 29 -2.98 -12.20 -13.00
C PHE A 29 -4.41 -12.19 -12.44
N LEU A 30 -5.32 -12.84 -13.15
CA LEU A 30 -6.67 -13.14 -12.70
C LEU A 30 -7.14 -14.48 -13.27
N ALA A 31 -8.09 -15.12 -12.61
CA ALA A 31 -8.75 -16.32 -13.13
C ALA A 31 -10.23 -16.05 -13.39
N ARG A 32 -10.80 -16.73 -14.38
CA ARG A 32 -12.21 -16.57 -14.77
C ARG A 32 -12.76 -17.86 -15.37
N PRO A 33 -14.09 -18.06 -15.41
CA PRO A 33 -14.68 -19.15 -16.18
C PRO A 33 -14.33 -19.07 -17.67
N SER A 34 -14.21 -20.23 -18.32
CA SER A 34 -13.97 -20.34 -19.75
C SER A 34 -15.29 -20.16 -20.51
N LYS A 35 -15.35 -19.17 -21.41
CA LYS A 35 -16.50 -18.99 -22.31
C LYS A 35 -16.46 -19.96 -23.50
N SER A 36 -15.28 -20.37 -23.93
CA SER A 36 -15.12 -21.29 -25.06
C SER A 36 -15.45 -22.74 -24.68
N ASN A 37 -15.18 -23.13 -23.43
CA ASN A 37 -15.44 -24.47 -22.89
C ASN A 37 -16.19 -24.36 -21.56
N PRO A 38 -17.53 -24.43 -21.55
CA PRO A 38 -18.31 -24.39 -20.31
C PRO A 38 -17.88 -25.50 -19.34
N GLY A 39 -17.58 -25.14 -18.08
CA GLY A 39 -17.08 -26.05 -17.04
C GLY A 39 -15.58 -25.88 -16.75
N ASP A 40 -14.80 -25.43 -17.73
CA ASP A 40 -13.38 -25.10 -17.58
C ASP A 40 -13.16 -23.66 -17.08
N PHE A 41 -11.92 -23.34 -16.72
CA PHE A 41 -11.49 -22.00 -16.32
C PHE A 41 -10.34 -21.49 -17.22
N THR A 42 -10.01 -20.21 -17.08
CA THR A 42 -8.89 -19.58 -17.76
C THR A 42 -8.13 -18.68 -16.79
N LEU A 43 -6.82 -18.89 -16.68
CA LEU A 43 -5.88 -18.00 -16.00
C LEU A 43 -5.36 -16.98 -17.02
N SER A 44 -5.59 -15.70 -16.78
CA SER A 44 -5.11 -14.60 -17.61
C SER A 44 -3.98 -13.88 -16.90
N VAL A 45 -2.82 -13.74 -17.54
CA VAL A 45 -1.59 -13.22 -16.91
C VAL A 45 -1.00 -12.12 -17.78
N ARG A 46 -0.73 -10.95 -17.18
CA ARG A 46 -0.02 -9.86 -17.83
C ARG A 46 1.47 -10.11 -17.84
N ARG A 47 2.07 -10.10 -19.03
CA ARG A 47 3.50 -10.20 -19.27
C ARG A 47 3.93 -8.95 -20.04
N ASN A 48 4.56 -8.02 -19.34
CA ASN A 48 4.94 -6.71 -19.90
C ASN A 48 3.69 -5.98 -20.45
N ASP A 49 3.62 -5.83 -21.77
CA ASP A 49 2.54 -5.14 -22.47
C ASP A 49 1.56 -6.12 -23.17
N GLU A 50 1.67 -7.42 -22.89
CA GLU A 50 0.81 -8.46 -23.46
C GLU A 50 0.09 -9.26 -22.36
N VAL A 51 -1.00 -9.93 -22.73
CA VAL A 51 -1.75 -10.82 -21.84
C VAL A 51 -1.80 -12.23 -22.42
N THR A 52 -1.35 -13.21 -21.64
CA THR A 52 -1.43 -14.63 -21.99
C THR A 52 -2.64 -15.27 -21.30
N HIS A 53 -3.39 -16.10 -22.03
CA HIS A 53 -4.51 -16.86 -21.50
C HIS A 53 -4.19 -18.35 -21.45
N ILE A 54 -4.21 -18.93 -20.26
CA ILE A 54 -3.86 -20.33 -19.98
C ILE A 54 -5.14 -21.06 -19.59
N LYS A 55 -5.48 -22.13 -20.31
CA LYS A 55 -6.67 -22.94 -19.99
C LYS A 55 -6.42 -23.77 -18.74
N ILE A 56 -7.43 -23.85 -17.90
CA ILE A 56 -7.47 -24.71 -16.72
C ILE A 56 -8.62 -25.68 -16.94
N GLN A 57 -8.32 -26.97 -17.00
CA GLN A 57 -9.34 -27.98 -17.19
C GLN A 57 -9.91 -28.37 -15.82
N ASN A 58 -11.22 -28.59 -15.77
CA ASN A 58 -11.90 -29.13 -14.60
C ASN A 58 -12.57 -30.45 -14.99
N SER A 59 -11.99 -31.56 -14.54
CA SER A 59 -12.51 -32.91 -14.84
C SER A 59 -13.68 -33.32 -13.96
N GLY A 60 -14.02 -32.52 -12.93
CA GLY A 60 -14.92 -32.89 -11.84
C GLY A 60 -14.20 -33.51 -10.64
N ASP A 61 -13.01 -34.08 -10.85
CA ASP A 61 -12.19 -34.69 -9.80
C ASP A 61 -10.98 -33.83 -9.40
N TYR A 62 -10.45 -33.04 -10.34
CA TYR A 62 -9.27 -32.19 -10.13
C TYR A 62 -9.20 -31.05 -11.16
N TYR A 63 -8.34 -30.08 -10.86
CA TYR A 63 -7.97 -28.95 -11.71
C TYR A 63 -6.53 -29.11 -12.20
N ASP A 64 -6.28 -28.92 -13.50
CA ASP A 64 -4.93 -28.94 -14.05
C ASP A 64 -4.73 -27.92 -15.18
N LEU A 65 -3.47 -27.57 -15.43
CA LEU A 65 -3.05 -26.78 -16.59
C LEU A 65 -2.65 -27.74 -17.72
N TYR A 66 -3.65 -28.29 -18.41
CA TYR A 66 -3.52 -29.11 -19.63
C TYR A 66 -2.26 -30.00 -19.67
N GLY A 67 -2.19 -31.01 -18.80
CA GLY A 67 -1.05 -31.94 -18.71
C GLY A 67 0.02 -31.58 -17.68
N GLY A 68 -0.24 -30.58 -16.84
CA GLY A 68 0.56 -30.23 -15.66
C GLY A 68 0.17 -30.99 -14.39
N GLU A 69 0.58 -30.44 -13.25
CA GLU A 69 0.23 -30.93 -11.92
C GLU A 69 -1.29 -30.82 -11.66
N LYS A 70 -1.82 -31.71 -10.82
CA LYS A 70 -3.26 -31.82 -10.51
C LYS A 70 -3.55 -31.28 -9.12
N PHE A 71 -4.60 -30.48 -8.98
CA PHE A 71 -4.97 -29.79 -7.75
C PHE A 71 -6.42 -30.06 -7.37
N ALA A 72 -6.74 -30.10 -6.07
CA ALA A 72 -8.11 -30.33 -5.61
C ALA A 72 -8.96 -29.05 -5.71
N THR A 73 -8.34 -27.87 -5.60
CA THR A 73 -9.04 -26.60 -5.80
C THR A 73 -8.27 -25.62 -6.68
N LEU A 74 -8.99 -24.74 -7.38
CA LEU A 74 -8.40 -23.66 -8.17
C LEU A 74 -7.43 -22.78 -7.36
N ALA A 75 -7.66 -22.61 -6.05
CA ALA A 75 -6.75 -21.80 -5.23
C ALA A 75 -5.46 -22.50 -4.84
N GLU A 76 -5.47 -23.82 -4.69
CA GLU A 76 -4.24 -24.59 -4.52
C GLU A 76 -3.39 -24.51 -5.79
N LEU A 77 -4.02 -24.62 -6.97
CA LEU A 77 -3.36 -24.45 -8.26
C LEU A 77 -2.68 -23.09 -8.35
N VAL A 78 -3.41 -22.00 -8.10
CA VAL A 78 -2.84 -20.64 -8.18
C VAL A 78 -1.77 -20.44 -7.12
N GLN A 79 -1.96 -20.96 -5.90
CA GLN A 79 -0.95 -20.87 -4.85
C GLN A 79 0.35 -21.56 -5.21
N TYR A 80 0.26 -22.77 -5.76
CA TYR A 80 1.42 -23.54 -6.19
C TYR A 80 2.27 -22.76 -7.21
N TYR A 81 1.65 -22.24 -8.28
CA TYR A 81 2.37 -21.50 -9.32
C TYR A 81 2.78 -20.07 -8.91
N MET A 82 2.18 -19.50 -7.86
CA MET A 82 2.67 -18.28 -7.22
C MET A 82 3.91 -18.52 -6.36
N GLU A 83 4.04 -19.70 -5.74
CA GLU A 83 5.19 -20.05 -4.90
C GLU A 83 6.35 -20.63 -5.74
N GLN A 84 6.06 -21.20 -6.92
CA GLN A 84 7.00 -21.87 -7.81
C GLN A 84 7.11 -21.15 -9.17
N HIS A 85 7.74 -19.97 -9.18
CA HIS A 85 7.76 -19.06 -10.32
C HIS A 85 8.34 -19.66 -11.63
N ASP A 86 9.22 -20.65 -11.57
CA ASP A 86 9.93 -21.21 -12.74
C ASP A 86 9.18 -22.34 -13.48
N LEU A 87 8.07 -22.81 -12.92
CA LEU A 87 7.35 -24.00 -13.41
C LEU A 87 6.31 -23.69 -14.48
N LEU A 88 5.73 -22.49 -14.48
CA LEU A 88 4.73 -22.12 -15.47
C LEU A 88 5.42 -21.51 -16.69
N ARG A 89 5.33 -22.19 -17.84
CA ARG A 89 6.03 -21.79 -19.07
C ARG A 89 5.11 -21.75 -20.27
N GLU A 90 5.42 -20.86 -21.20
CA GLU A 90 4.78 -20.82 -22.51
C GLU A 90 5.42 -21.84 -23.46
N ARG A 91 4.79 -22.08 -24.62
CA ARG A 91 5.28 -23.04 -25.65
C ARG A 91 6.66 -22.68 -26.21
N ASN A 92 7.05 -21.41 -26.16
CA ASN A 92 8.37 -20.93 -26.59
C ASN A 92 9.45 -21.10 -25.49
N GLY A 93 9.08 -21.54 -24.29
CA GLY A 93 9.98 -21.76 -23.15
C GLY A 93 10.04 -20.60 -22.13
N ASP A 94 9.40 -19.46 -22.43
CA ASP A 94 9.38 -18.30 -21.54
C ASP A 94 8.65 -18.60 -20.23
N VAL A 95 9.18 -18.09 -19.12
CA VAL A 95 8.56 -18.21 -17.80
C VAL A 95 7.39 -17.24 -17.66
N ILE A 96 6.29 -17.72 -17.07
CA ILE A 96 5.09 -16.95 -16.76
C ILE A 96 4.98 -16.83 -15.24
N GLU A 97 5.25 -15.64 -14.73
CA GLU A 97 5.26 -15.38 -13.29
C GLU A 97 3.89 -14.92 -12.79
N LEU A 98 3.35 -15.59 -11.77
CA LEU A 98 2.17 -15.12 -11.03
C LEU A 98 2.62 -14.32 -9.80
N LYS A 99 2.66 -12.99 -9.90
CA LYS A 99 3.14 -12.10 -8.83
C LYS A 99 1.99 -11.39 -8.11
N TYR A 100 1.12 -10.72 -8.85
CA TYR A 100 0.16 -9.77 -8.28
C TYR A 100 -1.28 -10.14 -8.65
N PRO A 101 -2.10 -10.69 -7.73
CA PRO A 101 -3.50 -10.96 -8.03
C PRO A 101 -4.25 -9.65 -8.34
N LEU A 102 -4.88 -9.57 -9.52
CA LEU A 102 -5.76 -8.47 -9.88
C LEU A 102 -7.17 -8.76 -9.36
N ASN A 103 -7.54 -8.10 -8.26
CA ASN A 103 -8.77 -8.43 -7.55
C ASN A 103 -10.04 -7.96 -8.28
N CYS A 104 -11.12 -8.73 -8.15
CA CYS A 104 -12.45 -8.37 -8.58
C CYS A 104 -13.04 -7.30 -7.65
N LYS A 105 -14.04 -6.58 -8.17
CA LYS A 105 -14.78 -5.60 -7.36
C LYS A 105 -15.59 -6.33 -6.30
N ASP A 106 -15.53 -5.83 -5.06
CA ASP A 106 -16.36 -6.34 -3.98
C ASP A 106 -17.86 -6.23 -4.36
N PRO A 107 -18.68 -7.27 -4.09
CA PRO A 107 -20.12 -7.29 -4.40
C PRO A 107 -20.93 -6.31 -3.54
N THR A 108 -20.33 -5.75 -2.48
CA THR A 108 -20.94 -4.77 -1.59
C THR A 108 -19.86 -3.89 -0.94
N SER A 109 -20.20 -2.65 -0.58
CA SER A 109 -19.34 -1.76 0.22
C SER A 109 -19.47 -1.99 1.72
N GLU A 110 -20.38 -2.85 2.14
CA GLU A 110 -20.72 -3.09 3.54
C GLU A 110 -19.54 -3.67 4.35
N ARG A 111 -19.33 -3.14 5.56
CA ARG A 111 -18.20 -3.50 6.42
C ARG A 111 -18.22 -4.95 6.91
N TRP A 112 -19.38 -5.61 6.95
CA TRP A 112 -19.50 -7.02 7.34
C TRP A 112 -19.04 -8.00 6.26
N TYR A 113 -18.70 -7.53 5.06
CA TYR A 113 -18.16 -8.36 3.99
C TYR A 113 -16.63 -8.48 4.12
N HIS A 114 -16.13 -9.71 4.25
CA HIS A 114 -14.71 -10.00 4.42
C HIS A 114 -14.03 -10.41 3.11
N GLY A 115 -14.80 -10.56 2.03
CA GLY A 115 -14.31 -11.16 0.79
C GLY A 115 -13.84 -12.59 1.06
N HIS A 116 -12.65 -12.90 0.59
CA HIS A 116 -12.07 -14.20 0.81
C HIS A 116 -11.57 -14.39 2.24
N LEU A 117 -12.31 -15.18 3.02
CA LEU A 117 -11.96 -15.60 4.36
C LEU A 117 -12.27 -17.09 4.44
N SER A 118 -11.34 -17.89 4.97
CA SER A 118 -11.60 -19.32 5.13
C SER A 118 -12.67 -19.57 6.20
N GLY A 119 -13.36 -20.71 6.14
CA GLY A 119 -14.29 -21.10 7.21
C GLY A 119 -13.60 -21.12 8.57
N ARG A 120 -12.43 -21.75 8.63
CA ARG A 120 -11.59 -21.84 9.84
C ARG A 120 -11.16 -20.48 10.38
N ASP A 121 -10.75 -19.55 9.51
CA ASP A 121 -10.35 -18.20 9.94
C ASP A 121 -11.56 -17.38 10.40
N ALA A 122 -12.72 -17.54 9.75
CA ALA A 122 -13.97 -16.94 10.19
C ALA A 122 -14.38 -17.45 11.58
N GLU A 123 -14.28 -18.76 11.81
CA GLU A 123 -14.52 -19.36 13.12
C GLU A 123 -13.60 -18.78 14.19
N LYS A 124 -12.30 -18.71 13.90
CA LYS A 124 -11.29 -18.13 14.80
C LYS A 124 -11.60 -16.67 15.12
N LEU A 125 -11.87 -15.84 14.12
CA LEU A 125 -12.16 -14.41 14.29
C LEU A 125 -13.42 -14.18 15.13
N LEU A 126 -14.50 -14.88 14.79
CA LEU A 126 -15.77 -14.76 15.50
C LEU A 126 -15.67 -15.28 16.93
N THR A 127 -14.94 -16.37 17.17
CA THR A 127 -14.79 -16.94 18.51
C THR A 127 -13.88 -16.10 19.41
N GLU A 128 -12.77 -15.57 18.88
CA GLU A 128 -11.79 -14.80 19.66
C GLU A 128 -12.25 -13.36 19.94
N LYS A 129 -12.99 -12.75 19.01
CA LYS A 129 -13.30 -11.30 19.04
C LYS A 129 -14.78 -10.99 18.92
N GLY A 130 -15.60 -11.95 18.49
CA GLY A 130 -17.03 -11.76 18.33
C GLY A 130 -17.80 -11.93 19.65
N LYS A 131 -19.02 -11.42 19.64
CA LYS A 131 -20.05 -11.67 20.67
C LYS A 131 -21.19 -12.51 20.08
N PRO A 132 -22.00 -13.22 20.88
CA PRO A 132 -23.16 -13.93 20.35
C PRO A 132 -24.04 -13.05 19.45
N GLY A 133 -24.40 -13.57 18.28
CA GLY A 133 -25.08 -12.85 17.20
C GLY A 133 -24.15 -12.02 16.30
N SER A 134 -22.83 -12.10 16.48
CA SER A 134 -21.88 -11.48 15.55
C SER A 134 -21.86 -12.25 14.25
N PHE A 135 -21.92 -11.55 13.12
CA PHE A 135 -21.93 -12.18 11.81
C PHE A 135 -20.96 -11.52 10.82
N LEU A 136 -20.52 -12.30 9.85
CA LEU A 136 -19.78 -11.82 8.69
C LEU A 136 -20.20 -12.59 7.44
N VAL A 137 -20.02 -11.97 6.27
CA VAL A 137 -20.17 -12.64 4.97
C VAL A 137 -18.82 -12.76 4.31
N ARG A 138 -18.56 -13.92 3.71
CA ARG A 138 -17.32 -14.28 3.03
C ARG A 138 -17.61 -15.04 1.74
N GLU A 139 -16.64 -15.14 0.86
CA GLU A 139 -16.73 -16.01 -0.32
C GLU A 139 -16.76 -17.50 0.06
N SER A 140 -17.46 -18.30 -0.74
CA SER A 140 -17.45 -19.75 -0.60
C SER A 140 -16.16 -20.35 -1.16
N GLN A 141 -15.46 -21.13 -0.33
CA GLN A 141 -14.26 -21.85 -0.77
C GLN A 141 -14.57 -23.13 -1.55
N SER A 142 -15.75 -23.73 -1.30
CA SER A 142 -16.18 -24.98 -1.93
C SER A 142 -16.92 -24.77 -3.24
N LYS A 143 -17.59 -23.62 -3.43
CA LYS A 143 -18.33 -23.29 -4.66
C LYS A 143 -17.99 -21.87 -5.14
N PRO A 144 -17.07 -21.72 -6.10
CA PRO A 144 -16.73 -20.40 -6.66
C PRO A 144 -17.96 -19.65 -7.18
N GLY A 145 -18.09 -18.37 -6.83
CA GLY A 145 -19.25 -17.53 -7.17
C GLY A 145 -20.35 -17.47 -6.09
N ASP A 146 -20.39 -18.46 -5.19
CA ASP A 146 -21.28 -18.44 -4.02
C ASP A 146 -20.60 -17.77 -2.80
N PHE A 147 -21.39 -17.47 -1.78
CA PHE A 147 -20.99 -16.82 -0.54
C PHE A 147 -21.38 -17.63 0.69
N VAL A 148 -20.86 -17.27 1.86
CA VAL A 148 -21.20 -17.90 3.14
C VAL A 148 -21.42 -16.83 4.21
N LEU A 149 -22.58 -16.87 4.86
CA LEU A 149 -22.88 -16.09 6.06
C LEU A 149 -22.43 -16.90 7.29
N SER A 150 -21.43 -16.40 8.00
CA SER A 150 -20.87 -17.03 9.20
C SER A 150 -21.31 -16.26 10.44
N VAL A 151 -21.94 -16.95 11.39
CA VAL A 151 -22.61 -16.32 12.54
C VAL A 151 -22.19 -17.01 13.83
N LEU A 152 -21.74 -16.25 14.84
CA LEU A 152 -21.49 -16.78 16.17
C LEU A 152 -22.84 -16.97 16.90
N THR A 153 -23.30 -18.21 17.00
CA THR A 153 -24.51 -18.61 17.70
C THR A 153 -24.20 -19.11 19.11
N ASN A 154 -25.19 -19.05 19.99
CA ASN A 154 -25.12 -19.75 21.27
C ASN A 154 -25.71 -21.14 21.07
N GLU A 155 -25.01 -22.19 21.49
CA GLU A 155 -25.70 -23.45 21.75
C GLU A 155 -26.50 -23.28 23.04
N GLU A 156 -27.82 -23.35 22.95
CA GLU A 156 -28.63 -23.71 24.10
C GLU A 156 -28.71 -25.23 24.12
N LYS A 157 -28.29 -25.86 25.23
CA LYS A 157 -29.02 -27.04 25.73
C LYS A 157 -28.73 -27.38 27.19
N HIS A 158 -29.85 -27.59 27.88
CA HIS A 158 -30.14 -28.29 29.13
C HIS A 158 -29.04 -28.46 30.18
N GLU A 159 -29.31 -27.85 31.34
CA GLU A 159 -28.81 -28.11 32.68
C GLU A 159 -27.31 -28.46 32.83
N ASN A 160 -26.57 -27.47 33.35
CA ASN A 160 -25.33 -27.62 34.13
C ASN A 160 -23.99 -27.93 33.41
N VAL A 161 -23.77 -27.51 32.16
CA VAL A 161 -22.41 -27.38 31.61
C VAL A 161 -22.29 -26.10 30.75
N ASP A 162 -21.15 -25.42 30.83
CA ASP A 162 -20.87 -24.08 30.26
C ASP A 162 -21.47 -23.81 28.87
N ARG A 163 -22.04 -22.60 28.68
CA ARG A 163 -22.53 -22.09 27.39
C ARG A 163 -21.42 -22.14 26.34
N LYS A 164 -21.46 -23.11 25.44
CA LYS A 164 -20.51 -23.19 24.32
C LYS A 164 -21.02 -22.37 23.14
N THR A 165 -20.25 -21.37 22.73
CA THR A 165 -20.49 -20.63 21.49
C THR A 165 -20.06 -21.48 20.30
N LYS A 166 -20.86 -21.49 19.23
CA LYS A 166 -20.56 -22.18 17.98
C LYS A 166 -20.66 -21.18 16.83
N VAL A 167 -19.89 -21.39 15.77
CA VAL A 167 -20.07 -20.63 14.53
C VAL A 167 -20.89 -21.46 13.56
N THR A 168 -22.02 -20.91 13.13
CA THR A 168 -22.90 -21.49 12.11
C THR A 168 -22.57 -20.88 10.76
N HIS A 169 -22.40 -21.72 9.74
CA HIS A 169 -22.14 -21.30 8.37
C HIS A 169 -23.35 -21.58 7.47
N VAL A 170 -23.94 -20.53 6.92
CA VAL A 170 -25.09 -20.59 6.00
C VAL A 170 -24.61 -20.29 4.59
N MET A 171 -24.84 -21.21 3.65
CA MET A 171 -24.49 -21.00 2.24
C MET A 171 -25.43 -19.97 1.60
N ILE A 172 -24.87 -19.00 0.92
CA ILE A 172 -25.59 -18.04 0.07
C ILE A 172 -25.26 -18.36 -1.38
N ARG A 173 -26.26 -18.78 -2.15
CA ARG A 173 -26.14 -19.11 -3.57
C ARG A 173 -26.37 -17.86 -4.41
N TYR A 174 -25.60 -17.70 -5.48
CA TYR A 174 -25.85 -16.67 -6.49
C TYR A 174 -26.30 -17.33 -7.79
N GLN A 175 -27.60 -17.25 -8.10
CA GLN A 175 -28.24 -17.90 -9.24
C GLN A 175 -29.24 -16.95 -9.89
N ASP A 176 -29.31 -16.94 -11.23
CA ASP A 176 -30.22 -16.07 -11.99
C ASP A 176 -30.11 -14.58 -11.60
N VAL A 177 -28.89 -14.10 -11.33
CA VAL A 177 -28.61 -12.71 -10.92
C VAL A 177 -29.24 -12.34 -9.56
N LYS A 178 -29.59 -13.33 -8.74
CA LYS A 178 -30.16 -13.14 -7.41
C LYS A 178 -29.45 -14.00 -6.35
N TYR A 179 -29.57 -13.58 -5.09
CA TYR A 179 -29.00 -14.24 -3.93
C TYR A 179 -30.08 -14.97 -3.12
N ASP A 180 -29.80 -16.18 -2.65
CA ASP A 180 -30.67 -16.93 -1.73
C ASP A 180 -29.87 -17.86 -0.81
N VAL A 181 -30.49 -18.43 0.22
CA VAL A 181 -29.82 -19.30 1.22
C VAL A 181 -30.17 -20.80 1.10
N GLY A 182 -30.66 -21.26 -0.05
CA GLY A 182 -31.10 -22.66 -0.22
C GLY A 182 -32.59 -22.83 -0.49
N GLY A 183 -33.40 -21.80 -0.21
CA GLY A 183 -34.85 -21.77 -0.39
C GLY A 183 -35.46 -20.50 0.21
N GLY A 184 -36.73 -20.22 -0.09
CA GLY A 184 -37.43 -19.01 0.34
C GLY A 184 -37.29 -17.84 -0.65
N GLU A 185 -37.22 -16.62 -0.13
CA GLU A 185 -37.10 -15.39 -0.92
C GLU A 185 -35.74 -15.30 -1.64
N LYS A 186 -35.76 -14.63 -2.80
CA LYS A 186 -34.56 -14.32 -3.60
C LYS A 186 -34.33 -12.81 -3.58
N PHE A 187 -33.09 -12.39 -3.42
CA PHE A 187 -32.70 -10.98 -3.22
C PHE A 187 -31.83 -10.46 -4.36
N ASP A 188 -31.94 -9.17 -4.68
CA ASP A 188 -31.14 -8.56 -5.76
C ASP A 188 -29.71 -8.25 -5.30
N THR A 189 -29.50 -7.96 -4.01
CA THR A 189 -28.17 -7.71 -3.44
C THR A 189 -27.90 -8.53 -2.18
N LEU A 190 -26.62 -8.75 -1.86
CA LEU A 190 -26.22 -9.33 -0.56
C LEU A 190 -26.69 -8.47 0.61
N THR A 191 -26.77 -7.15 0.44
CA THR A 191 -27.24 -6.22 1.47
C THR A 191 -28.72 -6.46 1.77
N ASP A 192 -29.56 -6.60 0.75
CA ASP A 192 -30.99 -6.87 0.94
C ASP A 192 -31.22 -8.22 1.65
N LEU A 193 -30.45 -9.25 1.27
CA LEU A 193 -30.47 -10.55 1.92
C LEU A 193 -30.13 -10.43 3.41
N VAL A 194 -29.04 -9.73 3.74
CA VAL A 194 -28.60 -9.56 5.14
C VAL A 194 -29.62 -8.75 5.95
N GLU A 195 -30.15 -7.65 5.41
CA GLU A 195 -31.15 -6.83 6.10
C GLU A 195 -32.48 -7.58 6.32
N HIS A 196 -32.88 -8.44 5.37
CA HIS A 196 -34.01 -9.33 5.57
C HIS A 196 -33.76 -10.28 6.75
N TYR A 197 -32.63 -11.00 6.77
CA TYR A 197 -32.35 -11.99 7.82
C TYR A 197 -31.93 -11.39 9.17
N LYS A 198 -31.61 -10.08 9.23
CA LYS A 198 -31.50 -9.32 10.50
C LYS A 198 -32.87 -9.15 11.16
N LYS A 199 -33.93 -8.96 10.37
CA LYS A 199 -35.31 -8.81 10.85
C LYS A 199 -36.02 -10.15 11.01
N ASN A 200 -35.66 -11.14 10.21
CA ASN A 200 -36.27 -12.47 10.17
C ASN A 200 -35.20 -13.55 10.45
N PRO A 201 -34.89 -13.88 11.72
CA PRO A 201 -33.84 -14.86 12.05
C PRO A 201 -34.09 -16.23 11.42
N MET A 202 -33.02 -16.87 10.94
CA MET A 202 -33.08 -18.22 10.38
C MET A 202 -33.11 -19.27 11.49
N VAL A 203 -33.63 -20.47 11.20
CA VAL A 203 -33.61 -21.61 12.12
C VAL A 203 -32.87 -22.78 11.48
N GLU A 204 -31.81 -23.24 12.12
CA GLU A 204 -31.07 -24.44 11.70
C GLU A 204 -31.92 -25.70 11.94
N LYS A 205 -31.69 -26.78 11.17
CA LYS A 205 -32.36 -28.09 11.37
C LYS A 205 -32.20 -28.65 12.79
N SER A 206 -31.15 -28.25 13.50
CA SER A 206 -30.87 -28.58 14.90
C SER A 206 -31.83 -27.91 15.90
N GLY A 207 -32.58 -26.90 15.46
CA GLY A 207 -33.41 -26.00 16.26
C GLY A 207 -32.74 -24.70 16.69
N ILE A 208 -31.46 -24.48 16.36
CA ILE A 208 -30.74 -23.26 16.75
C ILE A 208 -31.22 -22.08 15.91
N VAL A 209 -31.58 -20.98 16.58
CA VAL A 209 -31.99 -19.73 15.92
C VAL A 209 -30.77 -18.85 15.63
N VAL A 210 -30.50 -18.61 14.36
CA VAL A 210 -29.39 -17.81 13.85
C VAL A 210 -29.80 -16.34 13.81
N HIS A 211 -29.41 -15.59 14.84
CA HIS A 211 -29.68 -14.16 14.94
C HIS A 211 -28.51 -13.33 14.39
N LEU A 212 -28.80 -12.43 13.44
CA LEU A 212 -27.84 -11.44 12.95
C LEU A 212 -27.96 -10.17 13.78
N LYS A 213 -27.24 -10.09 14.90
CA LYS A 213 -27.38 -8.97 15.85
C LYS A 213 -26.42 -7.82 15.53
N GLN A 214 -25.14 -8.13 15.38
CA GLN A 214 -24.13 -7.11 15.08
C GLN A 214 -23.15 -7.59 14.00
N PRO A 215 -22.75 -6.72 13.07
CA PRO A 215 -21.76 -7.07 12.08
C PRO A 215 -20.37 -7.21 12.73
N PHE A 216 -19.60 -8.20 12.28
CA PHE A 216 -18.17 -8.31 12.54
C PHE A 216 -17.45 -7.62 11.38
N ASN A 217 -16.98 -6.39 11.57
CA ASN A 217 -16.51 -5.55 10.49
C ASN A 217 -15.08 -5.89 10.01
N ALA A 218 -14.87 -5.89 8.69
CA ALA A 218 -13.58 -6.06 8.02
C ALA A 218 -12.86 -4.71 7.86
N THR A 219 -11.58 -4.66 8.20
CA THR A 219 -10.71 -3.49 7.97
C THR A 219 -9.96 -3.55 6.64
N ARG A 220 -9.77 -4.76 6.10
CA ARG A 220 -9.19 -5.00 4.77
C ARG A 220 -10.16 -4.56 3.67
N ILE A 221 -9.62 -3.87 2.67
CA ILE A 221 -10.35 -3.41 1.49
C ILE A 221 -9.51 -3.61 0.23
N ASN A 222 -10.19 -3.71 -0.92
CA ASN A 222 -9.55 -3.44 -2.20
C ASN A 222 -9.23 -1.94 -2.28
N ALA A 223 -7.99 -1.59 -2.63
CA ALA A 223 -7.52 -0.21 -2.70
C ALA A 223 -8.40 0.65 -3.63
N ALA A 224 -8.80 0.13 -4.78
CA ALA A 224 -9.70 0.83 -5.72
C ALA A 224 -11.07 1.20 -5.13
N ASN A 225 -11.50 0.56 -4.05
CA ASN A 225 -12.77 0.80 -3.38
C ASN A 225 -12.63 1.70 -2.14
N ILE A 226 -11.48 2.35 -1.92
CA ILE A 226 -11.25 3.16 -0.72
C ILE A 226 -12.24 4.32 -0.56
N GLU A 227 -12.70 4.94 -1.65
CA GLU A 227 -13.71 6.01 -1.59
C GLU A 227 -14.99 5.52 -0.89
N ASN A 228 -15.47 4.33 -1.28
CA ASN A 228 -16.66 3.74 -0.67
C ASN A 228 -16.41 3.46 0.82
N ARG A 229 -15.23 2.96 1.19
CA ARG A 229 -14.86 2.76 2.60
C ARG A 229 -14.84 4.07 3.38
N VAL A 230 -14.28 5.14 2.83
CA VAL A 230 -14.28 6.46 3.47
C VAL A 230 -15.70 6.97 3.67
N ARG A 231 -16.58 6.79 2.68
CA ARG A 231 -18.00 7.14 2.79
C ARG A 231 -18.68 6.36 3.91
N GLU A 232 -18.47 5.05 3.98
CA GLU A 232 -19.01 4.18 5.05
C GLU A 232 -18.51 4.61 6.45
N LEU A 233 -17.22 4.90 6.61
CA LEU A 233 -16.65 5.28 7.90
C LEU A 233 -17.08 6.68 8.37
N ASN A 234 -17.54 7.54 7.45
CA ASN A 234 -18.13 8.84 7.79
C ASN A 234 -19.60 8.75 8.18
N LYS A 235 -20.31 7.64 7.90
CA LYS A 235 -21.70 7.46 8.33
C LYS A 235 -21.78 7.44 9.86
N VAL A 236 -22.82 8.06 10.41
CA VAL A 236 -23.14 8.02 11.83
C VAL A 236 -23.96 6.76 12.09
N ALA A 237 -23.60 5.95 13.09
CA ALA A 237 -24.39 4.77 13.45
C ALA A 237 -25.76 5.18 14.00
N ASP A 238 -26.84 4.81 13.31
CA ASP A 238 -28.23 5.22 13.61
C ASP A 238 -28.82 4.63 14.91
N SER A 239 -28.12 3.78 15.65
CA SER A 239 -28.73 2.92 16.68
C SER A 239 -28.11 2.95 18.08
N SER A 240 -27.27 3.94 18.43
CA SER A 240 -26.77 4.07 19.81
C SER A 240 -26.87 5.50 20.36
N GLU A 241 -27.15 5.63 21.67
CA GLU A 241 -27.34 6.89 22.42
C GLU A 241 -26.12 7.85 22.39
N LYS A 242 -25.02 7.48 21.74
CA LYS A 242 -23.92 8.39 21.39
C LYS A 242 -23.52 8.13 19.92
N PRO A 243 -23.79 9.07 18.99
CA PRO A 243 -23.42 8.92 17.59
C PRO A 243 -21.90 8.84 17.48
N LYS A 244 -21.37 7.63 17.28
CA LYS A 244 -19.95 7.39 17.06
C LYS A 244 -19.73 7.13 15.57
N GLN A 245 -18.82 7.88 14.97
CA GLN A 245 -18.47 7.76 13.55
C GLN A 245 -17.61 6.50 13.34
N GLY A 246 -17.70 5.84 12.19
CA GLY A 246 -16.97 4.59 11.91
C GLY A 246 -15.45 4.71 12.04
N PHE A 247 -14.87 5.88 11.74
CA PHE A 247 -13.44 6.16 11.98
C PHE A 247 -13.06 6.07 13.47
N TRP A 248 -13.88 6.64 14.36
CA TRP A 248 -13.69 6.56 15.80
C TRP A 248 -13.71 5.10 16.26
N GLU A 249 -14.67 4.30 15.79
CA GLU A 249 -14.75 2.89 16.16
C GLU A 249 -13.50 2.09 15.78
N GLU A 250 -13.03 2.21 14.54
CA GLU A 250 -11.83 1.50 14.08
C GLU A 250 -10.57 1.97 14.82
N PHE A 251 -10.45 3.28 15.04
CA PHE A 251 -9.31 3.84 15.77
C PHE A 251 -9.31 3.39 17.25
N GLU A 252 -10.45 3.39 17.92
CA GLU A 252 -10.58 2.89 19.29
C GLU A 252 -10.26 1.40 19.40
N MET A 253 -10.66 0.59 18.41
CA MET A 253 -10.26 -0.82 18.35
C MET A 253 -8.74 -0.99 18.23
N LEU A 254 -8.03 -0.08 17.57
CA LEU A 254 -6.57 -0.05 17.56
C LEU A 254 -6.00 0.36 18.91
N GLN A 255 -6.58 1.37 19.56
CA GLN A 255 -6.17 1.81 20.90
C GLN A 255 -6.30 0.68 21.94
N GLN A 256 -7.40 -0.08 21.89
CA GLN A 256 -7.61 -1.22 22.78
C GLN A 256 -6.58 -2.34 22.60
N GLN A 257 -5.95 -2.44 21.42
CA GLN A 257 -4.90 -3.43 21.15
C GLN A 257 -3.52 -2.99 21.67
N GLU A 258 -3.33 -1.73 22.06
CA GLU A 258 -2.04 -1.24 22.59
C GLU A 258 -1.61 -1.97 23.86
N CYS A 259 -2.55 -2.45 24.68
CA CYS A 259 -2.24 -3.24 25.88
C CYS A 259 -1.53 -4.56 25.57
N LYS A 260 -1.64 -5.06 24.31
CA LYS A 260 -0.94 -6.26 23.83
C LYS A 260 0.47 -5.96 23.32
N LEU A 261 0.84 -4.69 23.18
CA LEU A 261 2.12 -4.23 22.61
C LEU A 261 3.05 -3.67 23.69
N LEU A 262 3.10 -4.34 24.85
CA LEU A 262 3.97 -3.96 25.97
C LEU A 262 5.38 -4.51 25.78
N TYR A 263 6.10 -3.98 24.79
CA TYR A 263 7.49 -4.34 24.56
C TYR A 263 8.43 -3.62 25.56
N PRO A 264 9.58 -4.24 25.90
CA PRO A 264 10.59 -3.61 26.76
C PRO A 264 11.09 -2.27 26.21
N ARG A 265 11.33 -1.32 27.12
CA ARG A 265 11.87 0.03 26.85
C ARG A 265 12.95 0.40 27.89
N LYS A 266 13.63 -0.62 28.41
CA LYS A 266 14.55 -0.52 29.55
C LYS A 266 15.73 0.39 29.22
N GLU A 267 16.22 0.36 27.98
CA GLU A 267 17.36 1.17 27.55
C GLU A 267 17.04 2.67 27.63
N GLY A 268 15.83 3.07 27.22
CA GLY A 268 15.38 4.46 27.37
C GLY A 268 15.10 4.89 28.81
N GLN A 269 14.89 3.95 29.74
CA GLN A 269 14.61 4.22 31.15
C GLN A 269 15.87 4.38 32.01
N ARG A 270 17.04 3.98 31.50
CA ARG A 270 18.34 4.11 32.18
C ARG A 270 18.59 5.56 32.60
N ALA A 271 19.25 5.74 33.75
CA ALA A 271 19.43 7.06 34.35
C ALA A 271 20.18 8.02 33.42
N GLU A 272 21.18 7.50 32.72
CA GLU A 272 22.08 8.19 31.80
C GLU A 272 21.36 8.62 30.51
N ASN A 273 20.31 7.89 30.12
CA ASN A 273 19.54 8.14 28.90
C ASN A 273 18.34 9.08 29.13
N LYS A 274 17.95 9.37 30.38
CA LYS A 274 16.80 10.23 30.69
C LYS A 274 16.87 11.61 30.02
N SER A 275 18.05 12.23 30.01
CA SER A 275 18.27 13.54 29.40
C SER A 275 18.34 13.50 27.87
N LYS A 276 18.49 12.31 27.27
CA LYS A 276 18.46 12.08 25.82
C LYS A 276 17.03 11.87 25.28
N ASN A 277 16.01 11.97 26.15
CA ASN A 277 14.61 11.80 25.81
C ASN A 277 13.86 13.13 25.88
N ARG A 278 13.35 13.62 24.75
CA ARG A 278 12.47 14.81 24.73
C ARG A 278 11.25 14.66 25.65
N TYR A 279 10.67 13.47 25.71
CA TYR A 279 9.54 13.17 26.60
C TYR A 279 9.86 11.93 27.43
N LYS A 280 9.73 12.06 28.75
CA LYS A 280 10.08 11.01 29.74
C LYS A 280 9.44 9.64 29.46
N ASN A 281 8.23 9.64 28.90
CA ASN A 281 7.43 8.42 28.72
C ASN A 281 7.36 7.93 27.27
N ILE A 282 7.97 8.65 26.32
CA ILE A 282 8.00 8.27 24.90
C ILE A 282 9.40 7.74 24.61
N LEU A 283 9.55 6.43 24.78
CA LEU A 283 10.83 5.72 24.72
C LEU A 283 10.80 4.70 23.58
N PRO A 284 11.95 4.44 22.92
CA PRO A 284 12.04 3.44 21.88
C PRO A 284 11.90 2.04 22.48
N PHE A 285 11.33 1.09 21.72
CA PHE A 285 11.38 -0.32 22.10
C PHE A 285 12.80 -0.86 21.97
N ASP A 286 13.23 -1.66 22.95
CA ASP A 286 14.59 -2.19 23.01
C ASP A 286 14.90 -3.13 21.83
N THR A 287 13.89 -3.86 21.34
CA THR A 287 14.03 -4.87 20.27
C THR A 287 14.28 -4.29 18.88
N THR A 288 13.88 -3.03 18.66
CA THR A 288 13.96 -2.37 17.35
C THR A 288 14.67 -1.02 17.42
N ARG A 289 15.25 -0.67 18.57
CA ARG A 289 15.95 0.62 18.71
C ARG A 289 17.15 0.68 17.78
N VAL A 290 17.52 1.89 17.39
CA VAL A 290 18.83 2.11 16.77
C VAL A 290 19.89 2.14 17.86
N THR A 291 20.96 1.38 17.67
CA THR A 291 22.13 1.35 18.55
C THR A 291 23.28 2.05 17.86
N ILE A 292 23.90 3.04 18.51
CA ILE A 292 25.06 3.75 17.96
C ILE A 292 26.26 2.80 17.99
N ARG A 293 26.84 2.48 16.82
CA ARG A 293 27.90 1.47 16.68
C ARG A 293 29.26 1.97 17.13
N GLU A 294 29.58 3.22 16.82
CA GLU A 294 30.82 3.89 17.23
C GLU A 294 30.64 4.61 18.58
N ALA A 295 29.96 3.93 19.51
CA ALA A 295 29.72 4.42 20.86
C ALA A 295 30.97 4.23 21.73
N ASP A 296 31.19 5.14 22.69
CA ASP A 296 32.29 5.05 23.64
C ASP A 296 31.95 3.99 24.71
N PRO A 297 32.65 2.85 24.76
CA PRO A 297 32.33 1.76 25.69
C PRO A 297 32.51 2.16 27.16
N ASP A 298 33.33 3.17 27.45
CA ASP A 298 33.59 3.63 28.81
C ASP A 298 32.54 4.65 29.30
N VAL A 299 31.66 5.12 28.41
CA VAL A 299 30.59 6.07 28.71
C VAL A 299 29.24 5.36 28.69
N PRO A 300 28.61 5.09 29.86
CA PRO A 300 27.31 4.44 29.90
C PRO A 300 26.23 5.23 29.13
N GLY A 301 25.47 4.54 28.29
CA GLY A 301 24.42 5.15 27.45
C GLY A 301 24.94 5.91 26.22
N SER A 302 26.23 5.79 25.89
CA SER A 302 26.81 6.33 24.65
C SER A 302 26.22 5.71 23.38
N ASP A 303 25.69 4.49 23.49
CA ASP A 303 25.07 3.73 22.39
C ASP A 303 23.59 4.12 22.14
N TYR A 304 23.04 5.02 22.96
CA TYR A 304 21.62 5.32 22.99
C TYR A 304 21.24 6.53 22.14
N ILE A 305 20.23 6.33 21.29
CA ILE A 305 19.43 7.38 20.66
C ILE A 305 17.94 6.98 20.70
N ASN A 306 17.04 7.95 20.87
CA ASN A 306 15.59 7.67 20.86
C ASN A 306 15.06 7.52 19.43
N ALA A 307 15.36 6.38 18.82
CA ALA A 307 14.96 6.03 17.46
C ALA A 307 14.66 4.53 17.36
N ASN A 308 13.75 4.15 16.45
CA ASN A 308 13.49 2.75 16.10
C ASN A 308 13.53 2.55 14.59
N TYR A 309 14.04 1.39 14.16
CA TYR A 309 13.80 0.91 12.81
C TYR A 309 12.33 0.56 12.63
N ILE A 310 11.77 0.93 11.49
CA ILE A 310 10.46 0.50 11.02
C ILE A 310 10.67 -0.22 9.68
N ARG A 311 10.49 -1.54 9.70
CA ARG A 311 10.70 -2.44 8.56
C ARG A 311 9.36 -3.00 8.09
N SER A 312 9.26 -3.33 6.81
CA SER A 312 8.21 -4.21 6.33
C SER A 312 8.39 -5.60 6.94
N MET A 313 7.41 -6.09 7.71
CA MET A 313 7.46 -7.45 8.24
C MET A 313 7.14 -8.45 7.13
N GLN A 314 7.92 -9.53 7.04
CA GLN A 314 7.59 -10.69 6.20
C GLN A 314 6.24 -11.26 6.63
N GLU A 315 5.33 -11.45 5.67
CA GLU A 315 4.24 -12.42 5.84
C GLU A 315 4.82 -13.80 5.50
N GLU A 316 4.80 -14.73 6.46
CA GLU A 316 5.27 -16.11 6.27
C GLU A 316 4.71 -16.69 4.95
N GLY A 317 5.59 -17.20 4.08
CA GLY A 317 5.22 -17.86 2.82
C GLY A 317 5.11 -16.95 1.59
N ARG A 318 5.54 -15.68 1.64
CA ARG A 318 5.69 -14.84 0.44
C ARG A 318 7.12 -14.35 0.28
N HIS A 319 7.75 -14.67 -0.85
CA HIS A 319 8.93 -13.95 -1.34
C HIS A 319 8.46 -12.54 -1.73
N VAL A 320 8.55 -11.58 -0.81
CA VAL A 320 8.22 -10.18 -1.09
C VAL A 320 9.51 -9.41 -1.26
N ASP A 321 9.63 -8.74 -2.40
CA ASP A 321 10.62 -7.70 -2.70
C ASP A 321 10.86 -6.80 -1.48
N GLU A 322 12.14 -6.48 -1.17
CA GLU A 322 12.53 -5.77 0.05
C GLU A 322 11.76 -4.45 0.17
N GLY A 323 10.75 -4.41 1.05
CA GLY A 323 9.95 -3.21 1.27
C GLY A 323 10.79 -2.09 1.91
N LYS A 324 10.35 -0.83 1.74
CA LYS A 324 11.03 0.33 2.32
C LYS A 324 11.32 0.16 3.81
N VAL A 325 12.49 0.64 4.22
CA VAL A 325 12.93 0.67 5.62
C VAL A 325 13.05 2.12 6.07
N PHE A 326 12.54 2.42 7.27
CA PHE A 326 12.58 3.74 7.87
C PHE A 326 13.27 3.70 9.22
N ILE A 327 13.71 4.86 9.67
CA ILE A 327 14.04 5.13 11.07
C ILE A 327 13.10 6.21 11.59
N ALA A 328 12.27 5.85 12.56
CA ALA A 328 11.40 6.81 13.25
C ALA A 328 12.11 7.32 14.51
N THR A 329 12.38 8.63 14.56
CA THR A 329 13.11 9.27 15.67
C THR A 329 12.42 10.54 16.17
N GLN A 330 12.77 10.98 17.37
CA GLN A 330 12.31 12.27 17.91
C GLN A 330 13.09 13.45 17.33
N GLY A 331 12.55 14.66 17.47
CA GLY A 331 13.26 15.88 17.11
C GLY A 331 14.44 16.11 18.04
N CYS A 332 15.60 16.44 17.48
CA CYS A 332 16.88 16.56 18.19
C CYS A 332 16.80 17.51 19.40
N LEU A 333 17.39 17.07 20.50
CA LEU A 333 17.74 17.91 21.64
C LEU A 333 19.17 18.45 21.47
N GLN A 334 19.53 19.49 22.20
CA GLN A 334 20.87 20.08 22.12
C GLN A 334 21.99 19.04 22.37
N ASN A 335 21.77 18.15 23.34
CA ASN A 335 22.70 17.09 23.74
C ASN A 335 22.60 15.80 22.90
N THR A 336 21.71 15.74 21.90
CA THR A 336 21.54 14.54 21.04
C THR A 336 21.86 14.81 19.57
N VAL A 337 22.25 16.03 19.20
CA VAL A 337 22.60 16.38 17.80
C VAL A 337 23.76 15.53 17.30
N LEU A 338 24.78 15.30 18.13
CA LEU A 338 25.91 14.44 17.78
C LEU A 338 25.46 12.99 17.55
N ASP A 339 24.64 12.45 18.46
CA ASP A 339 24.11 11.09 18.35
C ASP A 339 23.24 10.93 17.08
N PHE A 340 22.50 11.97 16.71
CA PHE A 340 21.71 12.00 15.47
C PHE A 340 22.60 11.89 14.23
N TRP A 341 23.68 12.67 14.15
CA TRP A 341 24.61 12.58 13.02
C TRP A 341 25.38 11.26 12.96
N ARG A 342 25.73 10.68 14.12
CA ARG A 342 26.28 9.32 14.19
C ARG A 342 25.31 8.29 13.60
N MET A 343 24.03 8.38 13.96
CA MET A 343 22.97 7.54 13.42
C MET A 343 22.83 7.71 11.89
N VAL A 344 22.72 8.95 11.41
CA VAL A 344 22.62 9.25 9.97
C VAL A 344 23.78 8.63 9.18
N TYR A 345 25.01 8.79 9.68
CA TYR A 345 26.21 8.31 8.99
C TYR A 345 26.33 6.78 9.03
N GLN A 346 26.13 6.14 10.19
CA GLN A 346 26.28 4.68 10.32
C GLN A 346 25.23 3.89 9.54
N GLU A 347 24.04 4.47 9.35
CA GLU A 347 22.91 3.83 8.66
C GLU A 347 22.92 4.11 7.15
N ASN A 348 23.94 4.81 6.65
CA ASN A 348 24.05 5.20 5.24
C ASN A 348 22.80 5.95 4.74
N THR A 349 22.18 6.78 5.58
CA THR A 349 20.97 7.52 5.22
C THR A 349 21.32 8.70 4.31
N HIS A 350 20.61 8.81 3.19
CA HIS A 350 20.70 9.97 2.28
C HIS A 350 19.46 10.86 2.30
N VAL A 351 18.34 10.40 2.86
CA VAL A 351 17.09 11.17 2.90
C VAL A 351 16.59 11.32 4.34
N ILE A 352 16.38 12.57 4.76
CA ILE A 352 15.84 12.92 6.08
C ILE A 352 14.54 13.69 5.88
N VAL A 353 13.48 13.24 6.53
CA VAL A 353 12.14 13.83 6.52
C VAL A 353 11.81 14.42 7.89
N MET A 354 11.76 15.74 7.98
CA MET A 354 11.38 16.50 9.17
C MET A 354 9.96 17.07 9.01
N THR A 355 9.05 16.69 9.91
CA THR A 355 7.61 17.04 9.81
C THR A 355 7.14 18.05 10.86
N THR A 356 8.05 18.95 11.26
CA THR A 356 7.79 19.97 12.28
C THR A 356 8.67 21.19 12.05
N LYS A 357 8.22 22.34 12.54
CA LYS A 357 9.09 23.53 12.68
C LYS A 357 9.99 23.34 13.90
N GLU A 358 11.08 24.10 13.98
CA GLU A 358 11.97 24.09 15.16
C GLU A 358 11.20 24.47 16.43
N MET A 359 10.31 25.46 16.31
CA MET A 359 9.44 25.95 17.35
C MET A 359 8.01 26.09 16.83
N GLU A 360 7.03 25.63 17.61
CA GLU A 360 5.60 25.84 17.32
C GLU A 360 4.93 26.35 18.61
N ARG A 361 4.19 27.47 18.50
CA ARG A 361 3.53 28.15 19.64
C ARG A 361 4.47 28.39 20.85
N GLY A 362 5.69 28.84 20.59
CA GLY A 362 6.68 29.13 21.63
C GLY A 362 7.28 27.89 22.31
N ARG A 363 7.00 26.67 21.82
CA ARG A 363 7.57 25.43 22.34
C ARG A 363 8.57 24.84 21.37
N ASN A 364 9.76 24.51 21.85
CA ASN A 364 10.80 23.83 21.08
C ASN A 364 10.35 22.41 20.72
N LYS A 365 10.23 22.13 19.43
CA LYS A 365 9.88 20.80 18.89
C LYS A 365 11.12 20.05 18.38
N CYS A 366 12.10 20.77 17.84
CA CYS A 366 13.37 20.23 17.36
C CYS A 366 14.44 21.32 17.40
N VAL A 367 15.63 21.00 17.92
CA VAL A 367 16.80 21.88 17.78
C VAL A 367 17.34 21.75 16.35
N ARG A 368 17.80 22.86 15.78
CA ARG A 368 18.47 22.87 14.48
C ARG A 368 19.76 22.05 14.55
N TYR A 369 19.85 21.01 13.70
CA TYR A 369 21.00 20.12 13.61
C TYR A 369 21.76 20.25 12.27
N TRP A 370 21.43 21.26 11.47
CA TRP A 370 22.10 21.61 10.22
C TRP A 370 22.65 23.05 10.30
N PRO A 371 23.64 23.42 9.48
CA PRO A 371 24.15 24.79 9.41
C PRO A 371 23.22 25.68 8.56
N ASP A 372 23.37 27.00 8.68
CA ASP A 372 22.68 27.96 7.81
C ASP A 372 23.15 27.82 6.36
N ALA A 373 22.37 28.31 5.40
CA ALA A 373 22.70 28.25 3.96
C ALA A 373 24.14 28.73 3.69
N ASP A 374 24.86 28.02 2.82
CA ASP A 374 26.26 28.28 2.44
C ASP A 374 27.28 28.19 3.60
N THR A 375 26.89 27.72 4.78
CA THR A 375 27.78 27.59 5.93
C THR A 375 28.10 26.13 6.27
N THR A 376 29.18 25.95 7.04
CA THR A 376 29.64 24.65 7.51
C THR A 376 29.62 24.61 9.03
N LYS A 377 29.23 23.48 9.62
CA LYS A 377 29.27 23.25 11.06
C LYS A 377 29.77 21.84 11.37
N GLU A 378 30.56 21.74 12.43
CA GLU A 378 31.08 20.47 12.93
C GLU A 378 30.23 19.96 14.11
N PHE A 379 29.89 18.67 14.04
CA PHE A 379 29.16 17.91 15.05
C PHE A 379 30.01 16.71 15.44
N GLY A 380 30.96 16.92 16.36
CA GLY A 380 32.00 15.94 16.66
C GLY A 380 32.86 15.66 15.44
N ASN A 381 32.98 14.39 15.04
CA ASN A 381 33.78 13.99 13.88
C ASN A 381 33.02 14.07 12.54
N VAL A 382 31.82 14.65 12.55
CA VAL A 382 30.99 14.83 11.34
C VAL A 382 30.94 16.32 11.02
N ARG A 383 31.45 16.70 9.85
CA ARG A 383 31.32 18.04 9.30
C ARG A 383 30.18 18.07 8.30
N VAL A 384 29.26 19.01 8.48
CA VAL A 384 28.08 19.19 7.63
C VAL A 384 28.16 20.57 7.00
N ARG A 385 28.02 20.64 5.69
CA ARG A 385 27.91 21.87 4.91
C ARG A 385 26.55 21.92 4.24
N ASN A 386 25.87 23.06 4.35
CA ASN A 386 24.61 23.29 3.66
C ASN A 386 24.93 23.93 2.30
N MET A 387 24.78 23.14 1.24
CA MET A 387 25.16 23.51 -0.12
C MET A 387 24.09 24.35 -0.79
N GLU A 388 22.82 24.04 -0.52
CA GLU A 388 21.68 24.70 -1.16
C GLU A 388 20.43 24.57 -0.29
N GLU A 389 19.62 25.63 -0.26
CA GLU A 389 18.26 25.59 0.28
C GLU A 389 17.24 25.99 -0.79
N GLN A 390 16.31 25.08 -1.10
CA GLN A 390 15.22 25.31 -2.04
C GLN A 390 13.89 25.35 -1.28
N ALA A 391 13.25 26.52 -1.28
CA ALA A 391 11.91 26.68 -0.73
C ALA A 391 10.85 26.24 -1.75
N ALA A 392 10.10 25.19 -1.43
CA ALA A 392 8.89 24.81 -2.13
C ALA A 392 7.65 25.35 -1.39
N GLN A 393 6.46 25.10 -1.95
CA GLN A 393 5.21 25.61 -1.37
C GLN A 393 4.97 25.13 0.07
N ASP A 394 5.18 23.84 0.35
CA ASP A 394 4.85 23.23 1.64
C ASP A 394 6.07 22.76 2.45
N TYR A 395 7.26 22.80 1.86
CA TYR A 395 8.48 22.28 2.46
C TYR A 395 9.71 23.06 2.02
N ILE A 396 10.80 22.91 2.77
CA ILE A 396 12.15 23.33 2.35
C ILE A 396 12.97 22.07 2.10
N LEU A 397 13.66 22.03 0.97
CA LEU A 397 14.68 21.04 0.67
C LEU A 397 16.05 21.66 0.94
N ARG A 398 16.93 20.94 1.65
CA ARG A 398 18.34 21.29 1.79
C ARG A 398 19.22 20.17 1.26
N GLU A 399 20.23 20.55 0.50
CA GLU A 399 21.28 19.64 0.08
C GLU A 399 22.47 19.78 1.05
N LEU A 400 22.71 18.72 1.83
CA LEU A 400 23.73 18.71 2.86
C LEU A 400 24.90 17.84 2.40
N GLU A 401 26.08 18.44 2.30
CA GLU A 401 27.33 17.71 2.14
C GLU A 401 27.84 17.30 3.52
N VAL A 402 28.08 16.00 3.72
CA VAL A 402 28.51 15.42 4.99
C VAL A 402 29.83 14.71 4.82
N THR A 403 30.81 15.07 5.64
CA THR A 403 32.17 14.50 5.62
C THR A 403 32.58 14.06 7.02
N ARG A 404 33.36 12.97 7.11
CA ARG A 404 34.04 12.57 8.34
C ARG A 404 35.36 13.32 8.44
N THR A 405 35.64 13.92 9.59
CA THR A 405 36.89 14.67 9.82
C THR A 405 38.02 13.79 10.37
N ASP A 406 37.66 12.65 10.95
CA ASP A 406 38.60 11.66 11.51
C ASP A 406 39.00 10.56 10.52
N ARG A 407 38.38 10.51 9.34
CA ARG A 407 38.63 9.51 8.29
C ARG A 407 38.68 10.16 6.92
N LYS A 408 39.54 9.65 6.04
CA LYS A 408 39.53 10.04 4.62
C LYS A 408 38.52 9.19 3.87
N GLU A 409 37.26 9.61 3.93
CA GLU A 409 36.15 9.03 3.18
C GLU A 409 35.57 10.08 2.21
N ALA A 410 34.92 9.63 1.14
CA ALA A 410 34.24 10.53 0.22
C ALA A 410 33.06 11.25 0.91
N SER A 411 32.80 12.50 0.51
CA SER A 411 31.61 13.24 0.94
C SER A 411 30.34 12.46 0.62
N ARG A 412 29.38 12.47 1.53
CA ARG A 412 28.03 11.96 1.31
C ARG A 412 27.06 13.12 1.18
N TYR A 413 26.11 12.99 0.26
CA TYR A 413 25.08 14.00 0.05
C TYR A 413 23.78 13.55 0.70
N ILE A 414 23.16 14.44 1.45
CA ILE A 414 21.94 14.16 2.19
C ILE A 414 20.89 15.19 1.84
N TRP A 415 19.75 14.72 1.36
CA TRP A 415 18.58 15.52 1.04
C TRP A 415 17.70 15.64 2.28
N HIS A 416 17.71 16.83 2.88
CA HIS A 416 16.92 17.16 4.06
C HIS A 416 15.62 17.84 3.66
N TYR A 417 14.53 17.12 3.82
CA TYR A 417 13.18 17.56 3.52
C TYR A 417 12.48 18.01 4.80
N GLN A 418 12.16 19.30 4.92
CA GLN A 418 11.42 19.85 6.06
C GLN A 418 10.03 20.33 5.65
N TYR A 419 9.01 19.57 6.01
CA TYR A 419 7.60 19.92 5.78
C TYR A 419 7.10 20.95 6.81
N LEU A 420 6.62 22.10 6.32
CA LEU A 420 6.28 23.28 7.13
C LEU A 420 4.77 23.54 7.24
N SER A 421 3.97 22.97 6.35
CA SER A 421 2.53 23.18 6.26
C SER A 421 1.69 22.30 7.20
N TRP A 422 2.32 21.43 8.01
CA TRP A 422 1.59 20.64 9.00
C TRP A 422 1.15 21.53 10.18
N PRO A 423 -0.15 21.59 10.53
CA PRO A 423 -0.61 22.44 11.63
C PRO A 423 -0.17 21.95 13.01
N ASP A 424 -0.02 22.86 13.98
CA ASP A 424 0.37 22.47 15.35
C ASP A 424 -0.66 21.54 16.01
N HIS A 425 -1.95 21.73 15.74
CA HIS A 425 -3.02 20.81 16.13
C HIS A 425 -3.72 20.19 14.92
N GLY A 426 -4.02 18.90 15.03
CA GLY A 426 -4.74 18.16 14.00
C GLY A 426 -3.85 17.75 12.83
N VAL A 427 -4.41 17.87 11.64
CA VAL A 427 -3.86 17.41 10.36
C VAL A 427 -4.08 18.48 9.29
N PRO A 428 -3.33 18.48 8.19
CA PRO A 428 -3.65 19.31 7.03
C PRO A 428 -5.10 19.09 6.57
N ASN A 429 -5.76 20.15 6.08
CA ASN A 429 -7.15 20.06 5.61
C ASN A 429 -7.25 19.17 4.36
N GLU A 430 -6.27 19.28 3.47
CA GLU A 430 -6.19 18.52 2.22
C GLU A 430 -4.88 17.71 2.18
N PRO A 431 -4.90 16.46 1.69
CA PRO A 431 -3.70 15.63 1.66
C PRO A 431 -2.75 15.91 0.50
N GLY A 432 -3.18 16.65 -0.53
CA GLY A 432 -2.39 16.91 -1.74
C GLY A 432 -0.96 17.42 -1.51
N GLY A 433 -0.76 18.35 -0.57
CA GLY A 433 0.57 18.87 -0.25
C GLY A 433 1.49 17.81 0.38
N VAL A 434 0.94 16.92 1.22
CA VAL A 434 1.69 15.79 1.80
C VAL A 434 2.01 14.74 0.74
N LEU A 435 1.07 14.46 -0.17
CA LEU A 435 1.27 13.49 -1.25
C LEU A 435 2.37 13.94 -2.22
N ASN A 436 2.34 15.21 -2.65
CA ASN A 436 3.40 15.78 -3.50
C ASN A 436 4.75 15.73 -2.79
N PHE A 437 4.79 16.14 -1.52
CA PHE A 437 5.99 16.04 -0.70
C PHE A 437 6.56 14.62 -0.64
N LEU A 438 5.72 13.59 -0.45
CA LEU A 438 6.17 12.20 -0.44
C LEU A 438 6.60 11.68 -1.82
N GLU A 439 5.96 12.14 -2.89
CA GLU A 439 6.39 11.83 -4.26
C GLU A 439 7.83 12.29 -4.49
N GLN A 440 8.19 13.51 -4.07
CA GLN A 440 9.56 14.03 -4.16
C GLN A 440 10.56 13.26 -3.29
N VAL A 441 10.22 13.01 -2.02
CA VAL A 441 11.03 12.20 -1.10
C VAL A 441 11.34 10.83 -1.70
N ASN A 442 10.33 10.18 -2.28
CA ASN A 442 10.45 8.85 -2.87
C ASN A 442 11.27 8.85 -4.16
N GLN A 443 11.09 9.85 -5.02
CA GLN A 443 11.92 10.02 -6.22
C GLN A 443 13.40 10.16 -5.84
N THR A 444 13.73 11.00 -4.85
CA THR A 444 15.10 11.13 -4.36
C THR A 444 15.64 9.83 -3.78
N GLN A 445 14.90 9.16 -2.90
CA GLN A 445 15.34 7.90 -2.30
C GLN A 445 15.59 6.82 -3.37
N ASN A 446 14.72 6.70 -4.37
CA ASN A 446 14.85 5.70 -5.43
C ASN A 446 15.98 6.00 -6.43
N ALA A 447 16.36 7.26 -6.59
CA ALA A 447 17.45 7.67 -7.47
C ALA A 447 18.85 7.33 -6.90
N ILE A 448 18.96 7.09 -5.59
CA ILE A 448 20.24 6.87 -4.91
C ILE A 448 20.48 5.37 -4.72
N PRO A 449 21.48 4.78 -5.40
CA PRO A 449 21.77 3.35 -5.26
C PRO A 449 22.30 3.02 -3.86
N ASN A 450 21.91 1.87 -3.32
CA ASN A 450 22.36 1.36 -2.02
C ASN A 450 22.15 2.33 -0.84
N THR A 451 21.17 3.22 -0.94
CA THR A 451 20.81 4.13 0.15
C THR A 451 20.24 3.36 1.35
N GLY A 452 20.58 3.83 2.55
CA GLY A 452 20.04 3.31 3.79
C GLY A 452 18.60 3.76 4.08
N PRO A 453 18.11 3.50 5.30
CA PRO A 453 16.74 3.85 5.70
C PRO A 453 16.46 5.34 5.61
N VAL A 454 15.24 5.70 5.20
CA VAL A 454 14.75 7.09 5.30
C VAL A 454 14.53 7.43 6.77
N ILE A 455 15.19 8.48 7.26
CA ILE A 455 14.97 8.95 8.64
C ILE A 455 13.76 9.89 8.64
N VAL A 456 12.72 9.56 9.42
CA VAL A 456 11.52 10.39 9.56
C VAL A 456 11.38 10.83 11.01
N HIS A 457 11.23 12.14 11.24
CA HIS A 457 11.07 12.68 12.60
C HIS A 457 10.10 13.86 12.68
N CYS A 458 9.66 14.13 13.90
CA CYS A 458 8.81 15.26 14.26
C CYS A 458 9.24 15.78 15.64
N SER A 459 8.31 16.12 16.53
CA SER A 459 8.67 16.38 17.94
C SER A 459 8.97 15.08 18.70
N ALA A 460 7.95 14.23 18.93
CA ALA A 460 8.10 12.97 19.68
C ALA A 460 8.52 11.78 18.80
N GLY A 461 8.38 11.91 17.47
CA GLY A 461 8.69 10.84 16.53
C GLY A 461 7.63 9.74 16.46
N ILE A 462 6.34 10.06 16.71
CA ILE A 462 5.25 9.05 16.75
C ILE A 462 3.97 9.46 16.00
N GLY A 463 3.44 10.67 16.22
CA GLY A 463 2.20 11.15 15.57
C GLY A 463 2.37 11.44 14.08
N ARG A 464 2.90 12.63 13.74
CA ARG A 464 3.16 13.04 12.34
C ARG A 464 4.10 12.06 11.62
N THR A 465 5.18 11.66 12.30
CA THR A 465 6.12 10.62 11.83
C THR A 465 5.43 9.32 11.46
N GLY A 466 4.58 8.76 12.35
CA GLY A 466 3.86 7.54 12.05
C GLY A 466 2.83 7.70 10.94
N THR A 467 2.19 8.87 10.87
CA THR A 467 1.23 9.19 9.80
C THR A 467 1.92 9.17 8.43
N ILE A 468 3.05 9.86 8.31
CA ILE A 468 3.86 9.89 7.08
C ILE A 468 4.36 8.50 6.69
N ILE A 469 4.95 7.76 7.64
CA ILE A 469 5.48 6.41 7.37
C ILE A 469 4.36 5.48 6.90
N VAL A 470 3.17 5.51 7.53
CA VAL A 470 2.06 4.64 7.13
C VAL A 470 1.52 5.00 5.76
N ILE A 471 1.36 6.30 5.44
CA ILE A 471 0.96 6.74 4.10
C ILE A 471 1.96 6.23 3.06
N ASP A 472 3.25 6.41 3.31
CA ASP A 472 4.29 6.00 2.37
C ASP A 472 4.35 4.48 2.16
N ILE A 473 4.19 3.68 3.23
CA ILE A 473 4.09 2.22 3.12
C ILE A 473 2.89 1.80 2.26
N LEU A 474 1.72 2.43 2.45
CA LEU A 474 0.52 2.07 1.70
C LEU A 474 0.62 2.47 0.23
N ILE A 475 1.19 3.64 -0.07
CA ILE A 475 1.46 4.09 -1.43
C ILE A 475 2.48 3.17 -2.11
N ASP A 476 3.53 2.75 -1.41
CA ASP A 476 4.51 1.78 -1.91
C ASP A 476 3.87 0.42 -2.27
N ILE A 477 2.97 -0.08 -1.42
CA ILE A 477 2.19 -1.30 -1.71
C ILE A 477 1.36 -1.12 -2.98
N ILE A 478 0.65 0.00 -3.11
CA ILE A 478 -0.19 0.28 -4.28
C ILE A 478 0.65 0.41 -5.56
N ASN A 479 1.81 1.08 -5.50
CA ASN A 479 2.71 1.20 -6.64
C ASN A 479 3.25 -0.15 -7.10
N ARG A 480 3.64 -1.02 -6.17
CA ARG A 480 4.19 -2.34 -6.50
C ARG A 480 3.14 -3.33 -6.98
N GLN A 481 1.93 -3.29 -6.41
CA GLN A 481 0.89 -4.31 -6.66
C GLN A 481 -0.23 -3.85 -7.59
N GLY A 482 -0.31 -2.56 -7.92
CA GLY A 482 -1.39 -1.96 -8.70
C GLY A 482 -2.59 -1.51 -7.85
N LEU A 483 -3.57 -0.88 -8.52
CA LEU A 483 -4.71 -0.23 -7.86
C LEU A 483 -5.75 -1.20 -7.31
N ASP A 484 -5.76 -2.46 -7.76
CA ASP A 484 -6.71 -3.48 -7.29
C ASP A 484 -6.11 -4.35 -6.17
N CYS A 485 -5.04 -3.91 -5.50
CA CYS A 485 -4.44 -4.66 -4.40
C CYS A 485 -5.27 -4.59 -3.11
N ASP A 486 -4.99 -5.51 -2.18
CA ASP A 486 -5.56 -5.48 -0.82
C ASP A 486 -4.76 -4.52 0.07
N ILE A 487 -5.44 -3.59 0.72
CA ILE A 487 -4.88 -2.72 1.76
C ILE A 487 -5.64 -2.86 3.08
N ASP A 488 -4.94 -2.71 4.21
CA ASP A 488 -5.52 -2.78 5.55
C ASP A 488 -4.84 -1.74 6.44
N ILE A 489 -5.42 -0.54 6.48
CA ILE A 489 -4.84 0.62 7.17
C ILE A 489 -4.65 0.35 8.67
N PRO A 490 -5.65 -0.17 9.41
CA PRO A 490 -5.48 -0.59 10.81
C PRO A 490 -4.35 -1.58 11.02
N LYS A 491 -4.26 -2.63 10.19
CA LYS A 491 -3.21 -3.64 10.32
C LYS A 491 -1.83 -3.06 10.03
N THR A 492 -1.70 -2.16 9.04
CA THR A 492 -0.44 -1.46 8.77
C THR A 492 -0.02 -0.57 9.94
N ILE A 493 -0.96 0.16 10.55
CA ILE A 493 -0.71 0.95 11.78
C ILE A 493 -0.27 0.04 12.92
N GLN A 494 -0.94 -1.10 13.11
CA GLN A 494 -0.58 -2.07 14.13
C GLN A 494 0.86 -2.60 13.95
N ARG A 495 1.26 -2.88 12.71
CA ARG A 495 2.63 -3.35 12.37
C ARG A 495 3.69 -2.30 12.69
N VAL A 496 3.44 -1.02 12.42
CA VAL A 496 4.39 0.04 12.81
C VAL A 496 4.37 0.27 14.32
N ARG A 497 3.21 0.12 14.99
CA ARG A 497 3.08 0.19 16.45
C ARG A 497 3.77 -0.95 17.19
N GLN A 498 4.00 -2.09 16.53
CA GLN A 498 4.81 -3.19 17.06
C GLN A 498 6.32 -2.85 17.09
N GLN A 499 6.76 -1.88 16.29
CA GLN A 499 8.17 -1.50 16.15
C GLN A 499 8.50 -0.19 16.84
N ARG A 500 7.52 0.71 17.03
CA ARG A 500 7.65 1.91 17.88
C ARG A 500 6.30 2.23 18.52
N SER A 501 6.31 2.51 19.82
CA SER A 501 5.07 2.77 20.57
C SER A 501 4.33 4.02 20.06
N GLY A 502 3.00 3.97 20.00
CA GLY A 502 2.14 5.14 19.80
C GLY A 502 2.19 5.78 18.41
N MET A 503 2.64 5.04 17.39
CA MET A 503 2.63 5.50 15.99
C MET A 503 1.19 5.79 15.55
N VAL A 504 0.96 6.99 14.99
CA VAL A 504 -0.37 7.57 14.70
C VAL A 504 -1.17 7.76 15.99
N GLN A 505 -1.26 9.01 16.48
CA GLN A 505 -1.70 9.29 17.86
C GLN A 505 -3.17 9.68 18.00
N THR A 506 -3.83 10.10 16.92
CA THR A 506 -5.18 10.69 17.00
C THR A 506 -6.06 10.14 15.89
N GLU A 507 -7.37 10.14 16.13
CA GLU A 507 -8.38 9.81 15.11
C GLU A 507 -8.24 10.71 13.87
N ALA A 508 -7.93 12.00 14.06
CA ALA A 508 -7.71 12.93 12.95
C ALA A 508 -6.57 12.49 12.03
N GLN A 509 -5.45 12.01 12.61
CA GLN A 509 -4.33 11.43 11.84
C GLN A 509 -4.74 10.12 11.16
N TYR A 510 -5.48 9.27 11.87
CA TYR A 510 -6.00 8.03 11.32
C TYR A 510 -6.90 8.27 10.09
N LYS A 511 -7.86 9.19 10.20
CA LYS A 511 -8.73 9.63 9.10
C LYS A 511 -7.92 10.25 7.95
N PHE A 512 -6.91 11.06 8.27
CA PHE A 512 -6.04 11.68 7.27
C PHE A 512 -5.28 10.66 6.42
N ILE A 513 -4.87 9.52 6.99
CA ILE A 513 -4.26 8.42 6.22
C ILE A 513 -5.22 7.90 5.15
N TYR A 514 -6.48 7.67 5.51
CA TYR A 514 -7.51 7.24 4.54
C TYR A 514 -7.72 8.30 3.45
N MET A 515 -7.84 9.57 3.82
CA MET A 515 -8.01 10.66 2.85
C MET A 515 -6.81 10.77 1.90
N ALA A 516 -5.59 10.63 2.41
CA ALA A 516 -4.38 10.68 1.60
C ALA A 516 -4.29 9.51 0.62
N VAL A 517 -4.56 8.29 1.07
CA VAL A 517 -4.57 7.11 0.19
C VAL A 517 -5.70 7.20 -0.83
N GLN A 518 -6.87 7.71 -0.45
CA GLN A 518 -7.97 7.96 -1.38
C GLN A 518 -7.56 8.94 -2.48
N GLN A 519 -7.08 10.13 -2.12
CA GLN A 519 -6.68 11.14 -3.12
C GLN A 519 -5.55 10.62 -4.02
N TYR A 520 -4.62 9.84 -3.46
CA TYR A 520 -3.57 9.20 -4.24
C TYR A 520 -4.15 8.25 -5.30
N ILE A 521 -5.06 7.36 -4.91
CA ILE A 521 -5.72 6.41 -5.80
C ILE A 521 -6.55 7.13 -6.87
N ASP A 522 -7.32 8.15 -6.50
CA ASP A 522 -8.11 8.94 -7.45
C ASP A 522 -7.21 9.63 -8.50
N THR A 523 -6.06 10.13 -8.07
CA THR A 523 -5.08 10.75 -8.96
C THR A 523 -4.45 9.72 -9.90
N ALA A 524 -4.08 8.55 -9.38
CA ALA A 524 -3.53 7.46 -10.18
C ALA A 524 -4.55 6.91 -11.19
N GLN A 525 -5.81 6.75 -10.80
CA GLN A 525 -6.90 6.34 -11.70
C GLN A 525 -7.07 7.33 -12.85
N LYS A 526 -7.13 8.63 -12.54
CA LYS A 526 -7.21 9.67 -13.58
C LYS A 526 -6.02 9.61 -14.53
N ARG A 527 -4.78 9.54 -14.02
CA ARG A 527 -3.57 9.42 -14.87
C ARG A 527 -3.69 8.24 -15.85
N LEU A 528 -4.13 7.07 -15.38
CA LEU A 528 -4.33 5.88 -16.23
C LEU A 528 -5.42 6.08 -17.29
N GLU A 529 -6.55 6.71 -16.94
CA GLU A 529 -7.63 7.02 -17.90
C GLU A 529 -7.16 7.97 -19.01
N GLU A 530 -6.32 8.95 -18.66
CA GLU A 530 -5.76 9.90 -19.64
C GLU A 530 -4.76 9.25 -20.59
N GLU A 531 -3.88 8.38 -20.07
CA GLU A 531 -2.96 7.59 -20.89
C GLU A 531 -3.70 6.68 -21.87
N GLN A 532 -4.79 6.06 -21.43
CA GLN A 532 -5.65 5.24 -22.31
C GLN A 532 -6.32 6.08 -23.39
N ARG A 533 -6.88 7.23 -23.01
CA ARG A 533 -7.49 8.16 -23.96
C ARG A 533 -6.49 8.62 -25.02
N ASN A 534 -5.24 8.86 -24.64
CA ASN A 534 -4.17 9.24 -25.57
C ASN A 534 -3.78 8.08 -26.49
N LYS A 535 -3.61 6.86 -25.96
CA LYS A 535 -3.33 5.65 -26.78
C LYS A 535 -4.44 5.36 -27.79
N THR A 536 -5.72 5.55 -27.42
CA THR A 536 -6.86 5.39 -28.33
C THR A 536 -6.84 6.44 -29.44
N LYS A 537 -6.55 7.71 -29.10
CA LYS A 537 -6.40 8.78 -30.10
C LYS A 537 -5.25 8.50 -31.06
N GLU A 538 -4.08 8.08 -30.58
CA GLU A 538 -2.94 7.71 -31.43
C GLU A 538 -3.28 6.59 -32.42
N ARG A 539 -4.04 5.57 -31.96
CA ARG A 539 -4.56 4.50 -32.84
C ARG A 539 -5.54 5.04 -33.88
N GLU A 540 -6.45 5.95 -33.51
CA GLU A 540 -7.38 6.58 -34.45
C GLU A 540 -6.67 7.44 -35.52
N TYR A 541 -5.63 8.20 -35.15
CA TYR A 541 -4.85 8.99 -36.11
C TYR A 541 -4.00 8.11 -37.05
N SER A 542 -3.56 6.94 -36.60
CA SER A 542 -2.82 5.98 -37.45
C SER A 542 -3.68 5.25 -38.49
N ASN A 543 -5.02 5.32 -38.37
CA ASN A 543 -5.97 4.72 -39.31
C ASN A 543 -6.32 5.63 -40.51
N ILE A 544 -5.83 6.88 -40.54
CA ILE A 544 -5.98 7.78 -41.69
C ILE A 544 -4.77 7.64 -42.60
N LYS A 545 -4.81 6.66 -43.53
CA LYS A 545 -3.90 6.67 -44.68
C LYS A 545 -4.38 7.74 -45.67
N TYR A 546 -3.59 8.81 -45.83
CA TYR A 546 -3.71 9.65 -47.02
C TYR A 546 -3.41 8.79 -48.26
N PRO A 547 -4.21 8.87 -49.35
CA PRO A 547 -3.92 8.11 -50.55
C PRO A 547 -2.56 8.55 -51.11
N GLN A 548 -1.62 7.61 -51.21
CA GLN A 548 -0.36 7.85 -51.90
C GLN A 548 -0.64 8.14 -53.38
N MET A 549 -0.30 9.34 -53.83
CA MET A 549 -0.19 9.62 -55.26
C MET A 549 0.91 8.72 -55.85
N THR A 550 0.49 7.82 -56.71
CA THR A 550 1.35 6.90 -57.46
C THR A 550 2.21 7.69 -58.43
N ASN A 551 3.52 7.76 -58.17
CA ASN A 551 4.51 8.00 -59.22
C ASN A 551 5.29 6.70 -59.45
N THR A 552 4.81 5.96 -60.43
CA THR A 552 5.48 4.81 -61.03
C THR A 552 6.70 5.28 -61.80
N ARG A 553 7.90 4.86 -61.36
CA ARG A 553 8.99 4.50 -62.25
C ARG A 553 9.97 3.57 -61.54
N ALA A 554 9.87 2.30 -61.92
CA ALA A 554 10.75 1.22 -61.53
C ALA A 554 12.16 1.40 -62.13
N LEU A 555 13.18 0.90 -61.42
CA LEU A 555 14.38 0.26 -61.97
C LEU A 555 14.98 -0.69 -60.90
N PRO A 556 15.60 -1.82 -61.30
CA PRO A 556 15.65 -3.03 -60.48
C PRO A 556 16.91 -3.20 -59.61
N ASN A 557 16.74 -4.06 -58.59
CA ASN A 557 17.72 -4.62 -57.67
C ASN A 557 19.06 -5.02 -58.30
N MET A 558 20.16 -4.69 -57.60
CA MET A 558 21.34 -5.55 -57.53
C MET A 558 21.70 -5.84 -56.07
N SER A 559 21.81 -7.14 -55.82
CA SER A 559 22.31 -7.79 -54.61
C SER A 559 23.79 -7.52 -54.36
N SER A 560 24.19 -7.30 -53.11
CA SER A 560 25.27 -8.10 -52.50
C SER A 560 25.32 -7.93 -50.98
N SER A 561 25.46 -9.08 -50.33
CA SER A 561 25.88 -9.30 -48.96
C SER A 561 27.37 -8.99 -48.77
N ARG A 562 27.76 -8.32 -47.67
CA ARG A 562 28.80 -8.78 -46.73
C ARG A 562 29.15 -7.74 -45.65
N SER A 563 28.92 -8.16 -44.40
CA SER A 563 29.85 -8.14 -43.26
C SER A 563 30.73 -6.91 -42.95
N SER A 564 30.51 -6.44 -41.71
CA SER A 564 31.47 -6.20 -40.62
C SER A 564 32.39 -4.97 -40.61
N SER A 565 32.45 -4.37 -39.41
CA SER A 565 33.54 -3.59 -38.80
C SER A 565 33.78 -2.18 -39.35
N VAL A 566 34.28 -1.18 -38.62
CA VAL A 566 34.60 -0.89 -37.20
C VAL A 566 34.91 0.62 -37.22
N MET A 567 34.47 1.33 -36.17
CA MET A 567 35.00 2.60 -35.62
C MET A 567 35.13 3.91 -36.45
N ASN A 568 34.68 4.96 -35.74
CA ASN A 568 35.32 6.26 -35.51
C ASN A 568 34.70 7.55 -36.07
N ASP A 569 34.68 8.50 -35.13
CA ASP A 569 34.75 9.95 -35.18
C ASP A 569 33.53 10.81 -35.55
N GLU A 570 32.99 11.38 -34.47
CA GLU A 570 33.06 12.81 -34.16
C GLU A 570 32.56 13.84 -35.19
N THR A 571 31.56 14.59 -34.69
CA THR A 571 31.33 16.03 -34.80
C THR A 571 30.47 16.61 -35.93
N ALA A 572 29.56 17.48 -35.45
CA ALA A 572 29.05 18.69 -36.06
C ALA A 572 27.92 18.61 -37.12
N SER A 573 26.71 18.96 -36.68
CA SER A 573 25.61 19.50 -37.49
C SER A 573 24.74 20.30 -36.50
N VAL A 574 24.99 21.60 -36.28
CA VAL A 574 24.49 22.75 -37.05
C VAL A 574 22.99 22.67 -37.33
N TYR A 575 22.23 23.20 -36.36
CA TYR A 575 20.84 23.64 -36.54
C TYR A 575 20.80 24.90 -37.42
N GLU A 576 19.91 24.92 -38.40
CA GLU A 576 18.89 25.97 -38.55
C GLU A 576 18.00 25.69 -39.77
N ASN A 577 16.67 25.70 -39.57
CA ASN A 577 15.80 26.68 -40.21
C ASN A 577 14.36 26.53 -39.70
N VAL A 578 13.93 27.54 -38.96
CA VAL A 578 12.54 27.81 -38.55
C VAL A 578 11.99 28.91 -39.46
N HIS A 579 10.75 28.76 -39.94
CA HIS A 579 9.96 29.89 -40.44
C HIS A 579 8.55 29.89 -39.84
N ILE A 580 8.31 30.84 -38.92
CA ILE A 580 6.99 31.34 -38.56
C ILE A 580 6.98 32.83 -38.88
N LYS A 581 6.06 33.26 -39.76
CA LYS A 581 5.80 34.68 -40.07
C LYS A 581 4.83 35.27 -39.04
N LYS A 582 5.20 36.41 -38.45
CA LYS A 582 4.28 37.37 -37.78
C LYS A 582 4.13 38.62 -38.64
N SER A 583 2.94 39.21 -38.62
CA SER A 583 2.61 40.53 -39.18
C SER A 583 2.63 41.63 -38.10
N PRO A 584 2.78 42.92 -38.46
CA PRO A 584 3.44 43.92 -37.65
C PRO A 584 2.51 44.88 -36.88
N ILE A 585 3.08 45.50 -35.84
CA ILE A 585 2.54 46.66 -35.11
C ILE A 585 3.07 47.94 -35.77
N CYS A 586 2.18 48.93 -35.94
CA CYS A 586 2.52 50.28 -36.37
C CYS A 586 2.64 51.20 -35.15
N THR A 587 3.71 52.00 -35.12
CA THR A 587 4.02 53.06 -34.15
C THR A 587 3.24 54.33 -34.45
N ASN A 588 2.87 55.12 -33.43
CA ASN A 588 3.38 56.49 -33.31
C ASN A 588 3.03 57.22 -31.99
N SER A 589 4.08 57.93 -31.58
CA SER A 589 4.28 59.04 -30.64
C SER A 589 3.13 59.93 -30.11
N ARG A 590 3.31 60.30 -28.83
CA ARG A 590 3.19 61.62 -28.19
C ARG A 590 1.84 62.36 -28.23
N ARG A 591 1.22 62.49 -27.06
CA ARG A 591 1.26 63.71 -26.24
C ARG A 591 1.06 63.37 -24.76
#